data_AF-A0A3L7RYE2-F1
#
_entry.id   AF-A0A3L7RYE2-F1
#
_cell.length_a   1.000
_cell.length_b   1.000
_cell.length_c   1.000
_cell.angle_alpha   90.00
_cell.angle_beta   90.00
_cell.angle_gamma   90.00
#
_symmetry.space_group_name_H-M   'P 1'
#
loop_
_entity.id
_entity.type
_entity.pdbx_description
1 polymer ?
#
loop_
_entity_poly.entity_id
_entity_poly.type
_entity_poly.pdbx_seq_one_letter_code
_entity_poly.pdbx_strand_id
1 'polypeptide(L)'
;MKNGDSKLQSGAKNSKFAQIPPWPIENPMQQVRLNDSVAVLPAEFQTELSCRYHRDRKNKGRKFPNMHSIDQPSRTGSSPAPSNGASERKSAALWTAFILGLFGINLGIAGIALALAVGDPSFRPLPDYSNRAVDWQVHKDQLQESERLGWQARFDRSSEPAGIRVVVEDVEGKAVSGATGTLLAYHLTRVAENRRVALTESPREPGVYFAALEIDRDGKWQVALELSTPSGQRFIAERTIDWSLR
;
A
#
# COMPACT_ATOMS: atom_id res chain seq x y z
N MET A 1 -59.42 26.25 51.55
CA MET A 1 -59.73 24.85 51.18
C MET A 1 -58.49 24.24 50.53
N LYS A 2 -57.95 23.22 51.20
CA LYS A 2 -57.04 22.12 50.79
C LYS A 2 -55.85 22.39 49.84
N ASN A 3 -54.67 22.45 50.47
CA ASN A 3 -53.37 22.06 49.92
C ASN A 3 -53.41 20.61 49.39
N GLY A 4 -52.82 20.38 48.23
CA GLY A 4 -52.64 19.06 47.62
C GLY A 4 -51.16 18.75 47.46
N ASP A 5 -50.60 18.07 48.46
CA ASP A 5 -49.27 17.48 48.46
C ASP A 5 -49.16 16.37 47.40
N SER A 6 -48.35 16.58 46.37
CA SER A 6 -47.98 15.53 45.41
C SER A 6 -46.55 15.09 45.67
N LYS A 7 -46.44 13.97 46.41
CA LYS A 7 -45.23 13.19 46.66
C LYS A 7 -44.47 12.88 45.37
N LEU A 8 -43.26 13.41 45.26
CA LEU A 8 -42.22 12.94 44.34
C LEU A 8 -41.77 11.54 44.79
N GLN A 9 -42.22 10.50 44.09
CA GLN A 9 -41.62 9.17 44.18
C GLN A 9 -40.32 9.16 43.37
N SER A 10 -39.21 9.28 44.09
CA SER A 10 -37.87 8.97 43.59
C SER A 10 -37.76 7.46 43.37
N GLY A 11 -38.04 7.01 42.15
CA GLY A 11 -37.80 5.65 41.70
C GLY A 11 -36.33 5.47 41.32
N ALA A 12 -35.51 5.10 42.29
CA ALA A 12 -34.15 4.61 42.05
C ALA A 12 -34.21 3.28 41.27
N LYS A 13 -34.15 3.36 39.94
CA LYS A 13 -33.92 2.19 39.09
C LYS A 13 -32.47 1.76 39.25
N ASN A 14 -32.27 0.68 39.99
CA ASN A 14 -31.06 -0.14 40.00
C ASN A 14 -30.64 -0.48 38.56
N SER A 15 -29.69 0.28 38.03
CA SER A 15 -28.88 -0.12 36.89
C SER A 15 -28.04 -1.31 37.29
N LYS A 16 -28.59 -2.52 37.10
CA LYS A 16 -27.81 -3.75 36.95
C LYS A 16 -26.87 -3.53 35.77
N PHE A 17 -25.67 -3.05 36.05
CA PHE A 17 -24.54 -3.27 35.17
C PHE A 17 -24.41 -4.79 35.02
N ALA A 18 -24.85 -5.29 33.86
CA ALA A 18 -24.49 -6.63 33.43
C ALA A 18 -22.96 -6.67 33.46
N GLN A 19 -22.41 -7.45 34.37
CA GLN A 19 -21.01 -7.81 34.38
C GLN A 19 -20.72 -8.39 33.01
N ILE A 20 -20.02 -7.62 32.18
CA ILE A 20 -19.45 -8.11 30.94
C ILE A 20 -18.48 -9.21 31.38
N PRO A 21 -18.68 -10.47 30.98
CA PRO A 21 -17.72 -11.52 31.29
C PRO A 21 -16.36 -11.10 30.73
N PRO A 22 -15.25 -11.26 31.47
CA PRO A 22 -13.93 -11.05 30.93
C PRO A 22 -13.77 -12.00 29.74
N TRP A 23 -13.77 -11.45 28.53
CA TRP A 23 -13.40 -12.22 27.35
C TRP A 23 -12.02 -12.82 27.62
N PRO A 24 -11.83 -14.14 27.43
CA PRO A 24 -10.50 -14.70 27.50
C PRO A 24 -9.68 -14.02 26.41
N ILE A 25 -8.64 -13.29 26.80
CA ILE A 25 -7.55 -12.90 25.91
C ILE A 25 -6.78 -14.19 25.61
N GLU A 26 -7.40 -15.10 24.87
CA GLU A 26 -6.68 -16.15 24.17
C GLU A 26 -5.92 -15.43 23.07
N ASN A 27 -4.67 -15.14 23.39
CA ASN A 27 -3.67 -14.59 22.51
C ASN A 27 -3.54 -15.53 21.30
N PRO A 28 -4.05 -15.19 20.10
CA PRO A 28 -3.95 -16.07 18.93
C PRO A 28 -2.52 -16.12 18.35
N MET A 29 -1.53 -15.57 19.07
CA MET A 29 -0.11 -15.84 18.84
C MET A 29 0.29 -17.26 19.29
N GLN A 30 -0.53 -18.27 18.96
CA GLN A 30 -0.04 -19.63 18.85
C GLN A 30 0.87 -19.70 17.62
N GLN A 31 2.16 -19.54 17.89
CA GLN A 31 3.28 -20.11 17.16
C GLN A 31 3.03 -20.37 15.67
N VAL A 32 3.16 -19.32 14.85
CA VAL A 32 3.65 -19.51 13.50
C VAL A 32 5.06 -20.08 13.65
N ARG A 33 5.19 -21.41 13.57
CA ARG A 33 6.47 -22.08 13.40
C ARG A 33 7.11 -21.53 12.13
N LEU A 34 8.06 -20.62 12.27
CA LEU A 34 8.98 -20.18 11.23
C LEU A 34 9.96 -21.30 10.89
N ASN A 35 9.50 -22.49 10.47
CA ASN A 35 10.41 -23.62 10.27
C ASN A 35 10.31 -24.39 8.95
N ASP A 36 9.41 -24.06 8.01
CA ASP A 36 9.31 -24.82 6.75
C ASP A 36 9.34 -23.97 5.46
N SER A 37 9.86 -22.74 5.52
CA SER A 37 10.10 -21.93 4.32
C SER A 37 11.57 -21.55 4.16
N VAL A 38 12.45 -22.55 4.24
CA VAL A 38 13.67 -22.49 3.45
C VAL A 38 13.19 -22.59 2.01
N ALA A 39 13.24 -21.49 1.26
CA ALA A 39 13.03 -21.50 -0.17
C ALA A 39 13.94 -22.58 -0.76
N VAL A 40 13.36 -23.71 -1.15
CA VAL A 40 14.04 -24.73 -1.91
C VAL A 40 14.33 -24.09 -3.25
N LEU A 41 15.53 -23.52 -3.39
CA LEU A 41 16.03 -23.05 -4.67
C LEU A 41 15.89 -24.23 -5.66
N PRO A 42 15.31 -23.99 -6.85
CA PRO A 42 15.15 -25.04 -7.84
C PRO A 42 16.50 -25.69 -8.13
N ALA A 43 16.50 -27.02 -8.34
CA ALA A 43 17.71 -27.84 -8.40
C ALA A 43 18.75 -27.35 -9.44
N GLU A 44 18.29 -26.63 -10.46
CA GLU A 44 19.12 -25.94 -11.45
C GLU A 44 20.06 -24.88 -10.86
N PHE A 45 19.62 -24.11 -9.85
CA PHE A 45 20.44 -23.07 -9.20
C PHE A 45 21.48 -23.64 -8.24
N GLN A 46 21.19 -24.77 -7.58
CA GLN A 46 22.16 -25.43 -6.70
C GLN A 46 23.35 -26.02 -7.48
N THR A 47 23.11 -26.43 -8.72
CA THR A 47 24.17 -26.99 -9.58
C THR A 47 25.16 -25.91 -10.03
N GLU A 48 24.67 -24.71 -10.35
CA GLU A 48 25.52 -23.62 -10.83
C GLU A 48 26.43 -23.03 -9.73
N LEU A 49 25.92 -22.91 -8.49
CA LEU A 49 26.70 -22.43 -7.34
C LEU A 49 27.80 -23.44 -6.94
N SER A 50 27.54 -24.74 -7.03
CA SER A 50 28.53 -25.79 -6.74
C SER A 50 29.69 -25.79 -7.76
N CYS A 51 29.41 -25.52 -9.04
CA CYS A 51 30.45 -25.44 -10.07
C CYS A 51 31.36 -24.21 -9.93
N ARG A 52 30.86 -23.05 -9.46
CA ARG A 52 31.71 -21.87 -9.24
C ARG A 52 32.63 -22.02 -8.02
N TYR A 53 32.15 -22.62 -6.93
CA TYR A 53 32.96 -22.73 -5.70
C TYR A 53 34.16 -23.68 -5.87
N HIS A 54 34.07 -24.70 -6.72
CA HIS A 54 35.18 -25.61 -6.96
C HIS A 54 36.26 -25.10 -7.92
N ARG A 55 35.99 -24.05 -8.71
CA ARG A 55 36.96 -23.52 -9.68
C ARG A 55 38.06 -22.69 -9.02
N ASP A 56 37.78 -22.09 -7.86
CA ASP A 56 38.72 -21.16 -7.20
C ASP A 56 39.70 -21.86 -6.24
N ARG A 57 39.39 -23.08 -5.80
CA ARG A 57 40.25 -23.84 -4.86
C ARG A 57 41.46 -24.51 -5.53
N LYS A 58 41.44 -24.69 -6.86
CA LYS A 58 42.55 -25.33 -7.60
C LYS A 58 43.75 -24.41 -7.87
N ASN A 59 43.69 -23.13 -7.49
CA ASN A 59 44.76 -22.18 -7.77
C ASN A 59 45.65 -21.82 -6.55
N LYS A 60 45.51 -22.54 -5.42
CA LYS A 60 46.35 -22.34 -4.21
C LYS A 60 47.72 -23.03 -4.25
N GLY A 61 48.12 -23.60 -5.39
CA GLY A 61 49.35 -24.39 -5.52
C GLY A 61 50.37 -23.86 -6.53
N ARG A 62 50.15 -22.72 -7.19
CA ARG A 62 51.19 -22.14 -8.03
C ARG A 62 52.28 -21.57 -7.13
N LYS A 63 53.35 -22.37 -6.93
CA LYS A 63 54.66 -21.87 -6.54
C LYS A 63 54.99 -20.72 -7.48
N PHE A 64 55.07 -19.51 -6.94
CA PHE A 64 55.66 -18.41 -7.68
C PHE A 64 57.07 -18.84 -8.10
N PRO A 65 57.45 -18.71 -9.37
CA PRO A 65 58.83 -18.94 -9.77
C PRO A 65 59.71 -18.02 -8.92
N ASN A 66 60.73 -18.61 -8.29
CA ASN A 66 61.80 -17.85 -7.65
C ASN A 66 62.28 -16.82 -8.68
N MET A 67 61.91 -15.55 -8.46
CA MET A 67 62.45 -14.45 -9.25
C MET A 67 63.94 -14.45 -8.96
N HIS A 68 64.70 -14.95 -9.93
CA HIS A 68 66.13 -14.69 -10.02
C HIS A 68 66.33 -13.20 -9.82
N SER A 69 67.18 -12.88 -8.84
CA SER A 69 67.77 -11.57 -8.63
C SER A 69 68.23 -11.02 -9.98
N ILE A 70 67.41 -10.18 -10.61
CA ILE A 70 67.84 -9.40 -11.77
C ILE A 70 68.81 -8.39 -11.19
N ASP A 71 70.08 -8.57 -11.54
CA ASP A 71 71.18 -7.66 -11.27
C ASP A 71 70.70 -6.22 -11.45
N GLN A 72 70.74 -5.44 -10.38
CA GLN A 72 70.55 -4.01 -10.45
C GLN A 72 71.72 -3.44 -11.25
N PRO A 73 71.49 -2.85 -12.44
CA PRO A 73 72.55 -2.13 -13.12
C PRO A 73 72.99 -0.95 -12.24
N SER A 74 74.29 -0.89 -12.04
CA SER A 74 75.03 0.15 -11.34
C SER A 74 74.47 1.53 -11.64
N ARG A 75 74.01 2.24 -10.61
CA ARG A 75 73.64 3.67 -10.64
C ARG A 75 74.80 4.50 -11.18
N THR A 76 74.79 4.81 -12.47
CA THR A 76 75.60 5.88 -13.06
C THR A 76 74.82 7.19 -13.02
N GLY A 77 75.33 8.14 -12.23
CA GLY A 77 75.14 9.59 -12.34
C GLY A 77 73.74 10.11 -12.71
N SER A 78 72.84 10.19 -11.73
CA SER A 78 71.60 10.97 -11.87
C SER A 78 71.91 12.47 -11.86
N SER A 79 72.00 13.09 -13.04
CA SER A 79 71.76 14.53 -13.19
C SER A 79 70.35 14.85 -12.64
N PRO A 80 70.16 15.89 -11.81
CA PRO A 80 68.84 16.29 -11.36
C PRO A 80 68.05 16.78 -12.58
N ALA A 81 67.18 15.92 -13.11
CA ALA A 81 66.25 16.28 -14.16
C ALA A 81 65.36 17.45 -13.66
N PRO A 82 65.09 18.45 -14.50
CA PRO A 82 64.24 19.58 -14.13
C PRO A 82 62.89 19.10 -13.59
N SER A 83 62.45 19.73 -12.51
CA SER A 83 61.34 19.32 -11.65
C SER A 83 59.98 19.34 -12.38
N ASN A 84 59.59 18.21 -12.96
CA ASN A 84 58.27 17.99 -13.57
C ASN A 84 57.08 18.04 -12.57
N GLY A 85 57.32 18.28 -11.28
CA GLY A 85 56.31 18.23 -10.22
C GLY A 85 55.15 19.22 -10.39
N ALA A 86 55.33 20.30 -11.16
CA ALA A 86 54.23 21.22 -11.49
C ALA A 86 53.22 20.61 -12.46
N SER A 87 53.66 19.77 -13.40
CA SER A 87 52.78 19.10 -14.38
C SER A 87 51.98 17.96 -13.74
N GLU A 88 52.61 17.22 -12.83
CA GLU A 88 52.01 16.09 -12.12
C GLU A 88 50.88 16.53 -11.20
N ARG A 89 51.05 17.63 -10.45
CA ARG A 89 50.01 18.18 -9.57
C ARG A 89 48.77 18.65 -10.33
N LYS A 90 48.96 19.21 -11.54
CA LYS A 90 47.85 19.66 -12.40
C LYS A 90 47.05 18.47 -12.93
N SER A 91 47.72 17.41 -13.36
CA SER A 91 47.07 16.18 -13.82
C SER A 91 46.31 15.48 -12.70
N ALA A 92 46.88 15.42 -11.50
CA ALA A 92 46.21 14.86 -10.32
C ALA A 92 44.94 15.65 -9.96
N ALA A 93 45.04 16.99 -9.92
CA ALA A 93 43.89 17.85 -9.64
C ALA A 93 42.77 17.72 -10.70
N LEU A 94 43.15 17.63 -11.98
CA LEU A 94 42.21 17.43 -13.08
C LEU A 94 41.46 16.10 -12.95
N TRP A 95 42.17 15.01 -12.64
CA TRP A 95 41.56 13.69 -12.45
C TRP A 95 40.60 13.64 -11.26
N THR A 96 40.98 14.24 -10.13
CA THR A 96 40.09 14.34 -8.96
C THR A 96 38.84 15.16 -9.28
N ALA A 97 38.99 16.30 -9.96
CA ALA A 97 37.86 17.12 -10.39
C ALA A 97 36.92 16.36 -11.34
N PHE A 98 37.47 15.56 -12.26
CA PHE A 98 36.67 14.73 -13.17
C PHE A 98 35.83 13.69 -12.42
N ILE A 99 36.42 12.98 -11.45
CA ILE A 99 35.70 11.99 -10.61
C ILE A 99 34.60 12.69 -9.80
N LEU A 100 34.91 13.82 -9.16
CA LEU A 100 33.92 14.58 -8.39
C LEU A 100 32.79 15.12 -9.27
N GLY A 101 33.11 15.54 -10.51
CA GLY A 101 32.12 15.96 -11.49
C GLY A 101 31.14 14.84 -11.87
N LEU A 102 31.67 13.64 -12.13
CA LEU A 102 30.85 12.45 -12.37
C LEU A 102 29.94 12.11 -11.19
N PHE A 103 30.45 12.19 -9.95
CA PHE A 103 29.63 12.01 -8.75
C PHE A 103 28.54 13.08 -8.62
N GLY A 104 28.88 14.34 -8.89
CA GLY A 104 27.93 15.46 -8.90
C GLY A 104 26.79 15.25 -9.90
N ILE A 105 27.10 14.77 -11.11
CA ILE A 105 26.08 14.45 -12.13
C ILE A 105 25.17 13.32 -11.65
N ASN A 106 25.72 12.25 -11.09
CA ASN A 106 24.92 11.14 -10.56
C ASN A 106 23.98 11.59 -9.44
N LEU A 107 24.48 12.38 -8.50
CA LEU A 107 23.68 12.98 -7.42
C LEU A 107 22.62 13.93 -7.97
N GLY A 108 22.94 14.72 -9.01
CA GLY A 108 21.99 15.60 -9.68
C GLY A 108 20.84 14.83 -10.33
N ILE A 109 21.14 13.77 -11.08
CA ILE A 109 20.13 12.89 -11.69
C ILE A 109 19.26 12.24 -10.61
N ALA A 110 19.88 11.69 -9.56
CA ALA A 110 19.16 11.09 -8.44
C ALA A 110 18.26 12.10 -7.71
N GLY A 111 18.73 13.34 -7.52
CA GLY A 111 17.96 14.42 -6.92
C GLY A 111 16.76 14.84 -7.77
N ILE A 112 16.93 14.99 -9.08
CA ILE A 112 15.82 15.28 -10.01
C ILE A 112 14.81 14.13 -10.01
N ALA A 113 15.27 12.88 -10.09
CA ALA A 113 14.39 11.71 -10.02
C ALA A 113 13.60 11.67 -8.71
N LEU A 114 14.25 11.95 -7.57
CA LEU A 114 13.58 12.02 -6.27
C LEU A 114 12.57 13.18 -6.21
N ALA A 115 12.92 14.36 -6.73
CA ALA A 115 12.01 15.50 -6.77
C ALA A 115 10.77 15.20 -7.62
N LEU A 116 10.92 14.52 -8.76
CA LEU A 116 9.81 14.07 -9.59
C LEU A 116 8.98 12.99 -8.89
N ALA A 117 9.62 12.01 -8.24
CA ALA A 117 8.93 10.94 -7.54
C ALA A 117 8.11 11.44 -6.33
N VAL A 118 8.62 12.43 -5.59
CA VAL A 118 7.90 13.05 -4.45
C VAL A 118 6.86 14.06 -4.95
N GLY A 119 7.14 14.73 -6.07
CA GLY A 119 6.27 15.74 -6.66
C GLY A 119 5.05 15.18 -7.39
N ASP A 120 5.11 13.95 -7.91
CA ASP A 120 3.99 13.33 -8.62
C ASP A 120 2.93 12.79 -7.62
N PRO A 121 1.76 13.44 -7.50
CA PRO A 121 0.72 13.01 -6.58
C PRO A 121 0.13 11.65 -6.96
N SER A 122 0.37 11.18 -8.19
CA SER A 122 -0.08 9.89 -8.70
C SER A 122 0.52 8.70 -7.94
N PHE A 123 1.69 8.86 -7.32
CA PHE A 123 2.36 7.81 -6.55
C PHE A 123 2.04 7.84 -5.04
N ARG A 124 1.12 8.69 -4.59
CA ARG A 124 0.72 8.67 -3.18
C ARG A 124 0.03 7.33 -2.88
N PRO A 125 0.51 6.56 -1.88
CA PRO A 125 -0.20 5.37 -1.40
C PRO A 125 -1.64 5.74 -1.09
N LEU A 126 -2.59 4.82 -1.30
CA LEU A 126 -3.95 5.06 -0.82
C LEU A 126 -3.87 5.45 0.66
N PRO A 127 -4.49 6.57 1.06
CA PRO A 127 -4.68 6.82 2.48
C PRO A 127 -5.33 5.58 3.11
N ASP A 128 -4.82 5.22 4.27
CA ASP A 128 -5.20 4.01 5.03
C ASP A 128 -4.80 2.66 4.43
N TYR A 129 -3.89 2.59 3.45
CA TYR A 129 -3.37 1.28 3.01
C TYR A 129 -2.69 0.51 4.16
N SER A 130 -1.85 1.19 4.95
CA SER A 130 -1.20 0.57 6.12
C SER A 130 -2.19 0.13 7.19
N ASN A 131 -3.25 0.93 7.42
CA ASN A 131 -4.30 0.59 8.38
C ASN A 131 -5.10 -0.62 7.89
N ARG A 132 -5.45 -0.66 6.60
CA ARG A 132 -6.10 -1.82 5.97
C ARG A 132 -5.26 -3.09 6.00
N ALA A 133 -3.92 -2.96 5.96
CA ALA A 133 -3.04 -4.11 6.07
C ALA A 133 -3.07 -4.75 7.47
N VAL A 134 -3.25 -3.95 8.52
CA VAL A 134 -3.38 -4.45 9.91
C VAL A 134 -4.73 -5.16 10.09
N ASP A 135 -5.81 -4.59 9.54
CA ASP A 135 -7.18 -5.10 9.71
C ASP A 135 -7.64 -5.99 8.55
N TRP A 136 -6.71 -6.59 7.79
CA TRP A 136 -7.04 -7.37 6.60
C TRP A 136 -8.03 -8.50 6.92
N GLN A 137 -7.87 -9.16 8.08
CA GLN A 137 -8.72 -10.28 8.48
C GLN A 137 -10.15 -9.81 8.76
N VAL A 138 -10.30 -8.65 9.41
CA VAL A 138 -11.62 -8.04 9.66
C VAL A 138 -12.30 -7.70 8.35
N HIS A 139 -11.57 -7.11 7.40
CA HIS A 139 -12.11 -6.79 6.09
C HIS A 139 -12.50 -8.04 5.29
N LYS A 140 -11.68 -9.10 5.35
CA LYS A 140 -11.99 -10.39 4.73
C LYS A 140 -13.26 -11.01 5.31
N ASP A 141 -13.41 -11.02 6.62
CA ASP A 141 -14.58 -11.59 7.30
C ASP A 141 -15.84 -10.80 6.95
N GLN A 142 -15.74 -9.46 6.86
CA GLN A 142 -16.85 -8.61 6.41
C GLN A 142 -17.23 -8.87 4.94
N LEU A 143 -16.24 -9.11 4.07
CA LEU A 143 -16.49 -9.46 2.67
C LEU A 143 -17.18 -10.83 2.55
N GLN A 144 -16.74 -11.82 3.32
CA GLN A 144 -17.39 -13.14 3.37
C GLN A 144 -18.82 -13.07 3.90
N GLU A 145 -19.09 -12.25 4.91
CA GLU A 145 -20.45 -12.02 5.39
C GLU A 145 -21.32 -11.35 4.31
N SER A 146 -20.75 -10.40 3.58
CA SER A 146 -21.44 -9.74 2.46
C SER A 146 -21.74 -10.71 1.31
N GLU A 147 -20.83 -11.63 1.00
CA GLU A 147 -21.03 -12.70 0.03
C GLU A 147 -22.14 -13.66 0.46
N ARG A 148 -22.24 -13.96 1.76
CA ARG A 148 -23.30 -14.81 2.33
C ARG A 148 -24.69 -14.19 2.20
N LEU A 149 -24.80 -12.86 2.28
CA LEU A 149 -26.07 -12.16 2.05
C LEU A 149 -26.57 -12.33 0.60
N GLY A 150 -25.65 -12.53 -0.35
CA GLY A 150 -25.99 -12.71 -1.76
C GLY A 150 -26.57 -11.46 -2.44
N TRP A 151 -26.46 -10.30 -1.79
CA TRP A 151 -26.96 -9.04 -2.35
C TRP A 151 -26.12 -8.60 -3.54
N GLN A 152 -26.76 -7.88 -4.45
CA GLN A 152 -26.16 -7.34 -5.65
C GLN A 152 -26.25 -5.82 -5.62
N ALA A 153 -25.12 -5.16 -5.91
CA ALA A 153 -25.06 -3.72 -6.11
C ALA A 153 -24.71 -3.40 -7.56
N ARG A 154 -25.57 -2.61 -8.21
CA ARG A 154 -25.31 -2.02 -9.53
C ARG A 154 -25.05 -0.53 -9.38
N PHE A 155 -24.12 -0.01 -10.18
CA PHE A 155 -23.63 1.35 -10.08
C PHE A 155 -23.75 2.04 -11.44
N ASP A 156 -24.50 3.12 -11.48
CA ASP A 156 -24.76 3.89 -12.69
C ASP A 156 -24.40 5.36 -12.45
N ARG A 157 -23.96 6.06 -13.51
CA ARG A 157 -23.79 7.51 -13.47
C ARG A 157 -25.16 8.16 -13.52
N SER A 158 -25.41 9.11 -12.62
CA SER A 158 -26.65 9.87 -12.55
C SER A 158 -26.38 11.34 -12.84
N SER A 159 -27.19 11.94 -13.72
CA SER A 159 -27.18 13.38 -13.97
C SER A 159 -28.08 14.16 -12.99
N GLU A 160 -29.10 13.50 -12.43
CA GLU A 160 -30.07 14.14 -11.55
C GLU A 160 -30.53 13.17 -10.44
N PRO A 161 -30.02 13.31 -9.19
CA PRO A 161 -28.94 14.21 -8.78
C PRO A 161 -27.61 13.83 -9.44
N ALA A 162 -26.74 14.83 -9.66
CA ALA A 162 -25.39 14.61 -10.17
C ALA A 162 -24.59 13.72 -9.20
N GLY A 163 -24.20 12.53 -9.64
CA GLY A 163 -23.70 11.53 -8.71
C GLY A 163 -23.55 10.13 -9.26
N ILE A 164 -23.41 9.20 -8.33
CA ILE A 164 -23.51 7.76 -8.57
C ILE A 164 -24.85 7.29 -8.03
N ARG A 165 -25.65 6.67 -8.89
CA ARG A 165 -26.85 5.92 -8.53
C ARG A 165 -26.44 4.48 -8.23
N VAL A 166 -26.84 3.99 -7.07
CA VAL A 166 -26.53 2.63 -6.60
C VAL A 166 -27.84 1.90 -6.40
N VAL A 167 -28.06 0.81 -7.14
CA VAL A 167 -29.23 -0.07 -6.95
C VAL A 167 -28.79 -1.28 -6.17
N VAL A 168 -29.46 -1.56 -5.07
CA VAL A 168 -29.15 -2.69 -4.18
C VAL A 168 -30.34 -3.64 -4.13
N GLU A 169 -30.10 -4.86 -4.57
CA GLU A 169 -31.09 -5.93 -4.62
C GLU A 169 -30.61 -7.10 -3.77
N ASP A 170 -31.54 -7.76 -3.08
CA ASP A 170 -31.25 -8.99 -2.35
C ASP A 170 -31.12 -10.19 -3.31
N VAL A 171 -30.90 -11.37 -2.74
CA VAL A 171 -30.77 -12.63 -3.51
C VAL A 171 -32.05 -13.00 -4.28
N GLU A 172 -33.21 -12.51 -3.86
CA GLU A 172 -34.51 -12.73 -4.50
C GLU A 172 -34.84 -11.62 -5.53
N GLY A 173 -33.94 -10.65 -5.72
CA GLY A 173 -34.14 -9.49 -6.59
C GLY A 173 -35.03 -8.40 -5.98
N LYS A 174 -35.34 -8.46 -4.68
CA LYS A 174 -36.09 -7.41 -3.99
C LYS A 174 -35.18 -6.27 -3.61
N ALA A 175 -35.70 -5.05 -3.71
CA ALA A 175 -34.99 -3.85 -3.29
C ALA A 175 -34.66 -3.89 -1.78
N VAL A 176 -33.39 -3.66 -1.45
CA VAL A 176 -32.94 -3.52 -0.06
C VAL A 176 -33.11 -2.07 0.36
N SER A 177 -34.17 -1.75 1.10
CA SER A 177 -34.48 -0.38 1.54
C SER A 177 -34.07 -0.08 2.99
N GLY A 178 -33.93 1.20 3.34
CA GLY A 178 -33.65 1.66 4.70
C GLY A 178 -32.22 1.44 5.18
N ALA A 179 -31.32 0.96 4.31
CA ALA A 179 -29.90 0.87 4.59
C ALA A 179 -29.27 2.27 4.67
N THR A 180 -28.27 2.40 5.54
CA THR A 180 -27.43 3.60 5.64
C THR A 180 -25.99 3.22 5.35
N GLY A 181 -25.20 4.13 4.80
CA GLY A 181 -23.82 3.78 4.48
C GLY A 181 -23.06 4.84 3.72
N THR A 182 -21.91 4.44 3.21
CA THR A 182 -21.01 5.32 2.48
C THR A 182 -20.55 4.68 1.18
N LEU A 183 -20.24 5.54 0.21
CA LEU A 183 -19.60 5.17 -1.04
C LEU A 183 -18.24 5.85 -1.09
N LEU A 184 -17.18 5.06 -1.24
CA LEU A 184 -15.84 5.53 -1.60
C LEU A 184 -15.68 5.37 -3.10
N ALA A 185 -15.35 6.45 -3.80
CA ALA A 185 -15.07 6.40 -5.23
C ALA A 185 -13.79 7.17 -5.57
N TYR A 186 -13.02 6.65 -6.52
CA TYR A 186 -11.84 7.32 -7.06
C TYR A 186 -11.55 6.88 -8.49
N HIS A 187 -10.99 7.80 -9.28
CA HIS A 187 -10.52 7.50 -10.63
C HIS A 187 -9.19 6.73 -10.56
N LEU A 188 -9.03 5.68 -11.37
CA LEU A 188 -7.85 4.78 -11.29
C LEU A 188 -6.52 5.48 -11.58
N THR A 189 -6.52 6.61 -12.30
CA THR A 189 -5.30 7.41 -12.54
C THR A 189 -5.06 8.50 -11.48
N ARG A 190 -6.00 8.72 -10.56
CA ARG A 190 -5.97 9.78 -9.53
C ARG A 190 -6.45 9.22 -8.20
N VAL A 191 -5.79 8.17 -7.74
CA VAL A 191 -6.17 7.46 -6.51
C VAL A 191 -6.08 8.33 -5.26
N ALA A 192 -5.20 9.34 -5.27
CA ALA A 192 -5.10 10.35 -4.22
C ALA A 192 -6.34 11.24 -4.10
N GLU A 193 -7.14 11.38 -5.16
CA GLU A 193 -8.39 12.16 -5.21
C GLU A 193 -9.60 11.27 -4.89
N ASN A 194 -9.49 10.43 -3.87
CA ASN A 194 -10.62 9.63 -3.42
C ASN A 194 -11.62 10.48 -2.65
N ARG A 195 -12.90 10.14 -2.81
CA ARG A 195 -14.01 10.84 -2.20
C ARG A 195 -14.92 9.82 -1.53
N ARG A 196 -15.13 9.99 -0.22
CA ARG A 196 -16.08 9.20 0.57
C ARG A 196 -17.32 10.06 0.82
N VAL A 197 -18.47 9.59 0.37
CA VAL A 197 -19.74 10.31 0.47
C VAL A 197 -20.80 9.44 1.13
N ALA A 198 -21.66 10.06 1.94
CA ALA A 198 -22.80 9.37 2.52
C ALA A 198 -23.84 9.06 1.44
N LEU A 199 -24.48 7.90 1.56
CA LEU A 199 -25.56 7.49 0.67
C LEU A 199 -26.89 8.02 1.18
N THR A 200 -27.70 8.52 0.24
CA THR A 200 -29.08 8.95 0.50
C THR A 200 -30.03 8.08 -0.30
N GLU A 201 -30.97 7.41 0.38
CA GLU A 201 -31.99 6.62 -0.32
C GLU A 201 -32.96 7.51 -1.10
N SER A 202 -33.36 7.06 -2.28
CA SER A 202 -34.39 7.71 -3.09
C SER A 202 -35.74 7.61 -2.41
N PRO A 203 -36.47 8.73 -2.21
CA PRO A 203 -37.82 8.67 -1.66
C PRO A 203 -38.84 8.07 -2.66
N ARG A 204 -38.47 7.91 -3.94
CA ARG A 204 -39.36 7.43 -5.00
C ARG A 204 -39.15 5.95 -5.35
N GLU A 205 -37.95 5.43 -5.12
CA GLU A 205 -37.54 4.09 -5.56
C GLU A 205 -36.81 3.39 -4.39
N PRO A 206 -37.48 2.47 -3.69
CA PRO A 206 -36.85 1.69 -2.62
C PRO A 206 -35.60 0.96 -3.13
N GLY A 207 -34.55 0.89 -2.31
CA GLY A 207 -33.29 0.22 -2.65
C GLY A 207 -32.43 0.94 -3.71
N VAL A 208 -32.82 2.15 -4.09
CA VAL A 208 -32.00 3.04 -4.91
C VAL A 208 -31.37 4.10 -4.02
N TYR A 209 -30.06 4.15 -4.02
CA TYR A 209 -29.26 5.09 -3.24
C TYR A 209 -28.51 6.05 -4.15
N PHE A 210 -28.36 7.30 -3.71
CA PHE A 210 -27.59 8.33 -4.39
C PHE A 210 -26.39 8.75 -3.56
N ALA A 211 -25.24 8.77 -4.21
CA ALA A 211 -24.01 9.35 -3.71
C ALA A 211 -23.77 10.67 -4.46
N ALA A 212 -23.90 11.79 -3.75
CA ALA A 212 -23.67 13.12 -4.30
C ALA A 212 -22.18 13.32 -4.57
N LEU A 213 -21.77 13.01 -5.80
CA LEU A 213 -20.37 12.98 -6.21
C LEU A 213 -20.22 13.46 -7.65
N GLU A 214 -19.51 14.56 -7.84
CA GLU A 214 -19.19 15.02 -9.19
C GLU A 214 -18.20 14.05 -9.86
N ILE A 215 -18.67 13.37 -10.90
CA ILE A 215 -17.86 12.57 -11.82
C ILE A 215 -17.53 13.49 -12.99
N ASP A 216 -16.36 14.11 -12.95
CA ASP A 216 -15.87 15.08 -13.93
C ASP A 216 -15.02 14.42 -15.04
N ARG A 217 -14.71 13.13 -14.91
CA ARG A 217 -13.80 12.39 -15.79
C ARG A 217 -14.41 11.08 -16.27
N ASP A 218 -14.24 10.86 -17.56
CA ASP A 218 -14.50 9.57 -18.19
C ASP A 218 -13.32 8.63 -17.96
N GLY A 219 -13.60 7.32 -17.96
CA GLY A 219 -12.59 6.27 -17.78
C GLY A 219 -12.96 5.30 -16.66
N LYS A 220 -11.94 4.64 -16.10
CA LYS A 220 -12.13 3.60 -15.11
C LYS A 220 -12.12 4.17 -13.69
N TRP A 221 -13.16 3.83 -12.94
CA TRP A 221 -13.37 4.22 -11.57
C TRP A 221 -13.39 2.98 -10.68
N GLN A 222 -12.79 3.07 -9.50
CA GLN A 222 -13.02 2.12 -8.44
C GLN A 222 -14.09 2.68 -7.50
N VAL A 223 -15.09 1.87 -7.20
CA VAL A 223 -16.11 2.17 -6.19
C VAL A 223 -16.10 1.09 -5.11
N ALA A 224 -16.23 1.51 -3.87
CA ALA A 224 -16.41 0.66 -2.71
C ALA A 224 -17.63 1.15 -1.92
N LEU A 225 -18.61 0.28 -1.81
CA LEU A 225 -19.88 0.50 -1.12
C LEU A 225 -19.82 -0.20 0.23
N GLU A 226 -20.19 0.53 1.28
CA GLU A 226 -20.39 -0.03 2.62
C GLU A 226 -21.80 0.35 3.08
N LEU A 227 -22.64 -0.64 3.35
CA LEU A 227 -24.02 -0.47 3.82
C LEU A 227 -24.24 -1.20 5.14
N SER A 228 -25.11 -0.62 5.96
CA SER A 228 -25.62 -1.20 7.20
C SER A 228 -27.14 -1.03 7.23
N THR A 229 -27.85 -2.14 7.39
CA THR A 229 -29.31 -2.14 7.50
C THR A 229 -29.77 -1.92 8.94
N PRO A 230 -31.04 -1.53 9.15
CA PRO A 230 -31.62 -1.40 10.49
C PRO A 230 -31.63 -2.72 11.29
N SER A 231 -31.60 -3.87 10.61
CA SER A 231 -31.48 -5.19 11.23
C SER A 231 -30.05 -5.53 11.69
N GLY A 232 -29.07 -4.67 11.41
CA GLY A 232 -27.67 -4.85 11.79
C GLY A 232 -26.82 -5.63 10.79
N GLN A 233 -27.39 -6.04 9.64
CA GLN A 233 -26.61 -6.69 8.58
C GLN A 233 -25.72 -5.66 7.89
N ARG A 234 -24.48 -6.06 7.60
CA ARG A 234 -23.49 -5.23 6.90
C ARG A 234 -23.20 -5.82 5.53
N PHE A 235 -23.16 -4.97 4.53
CA PHE A 235 -22.88 -5.35 3.15
C PHE A 235 -21.78 -4.47 2.57
N ILE A 236 -20.74 -5.09 2.03
CA ILE A 236 -19.62 -4.44 1.38
C ILE A 236 -19.54 -4.93 -0.06
N ALA A 237 -19.42 -4.00 -1.01
CA ALA A 237 -19.23 -4.32 -2.42
C ALA A 237 -18.18 -3.42 -3.05
N GLU A 238 -17.16 -4.02 -3.68
CA GLU A 238 -16.14 -3.30 -4.41
C GLU A 238 -16.21 -3.64 -5.90
N ARG A 239 -16.20 -2.64 -6.78
CA ARG A 239 -16.27 -2.83 -8.23
C ARG A 239 -15.40 -1.81 -8.96
N THR A 240 -14.75 -2.26 -10.02
CA THR A 240 -14.19 -1.38 -11.04
C THR A 240 -15.24 -1.18 -12.13
N ILE A 241 -15.56 0.08 -12.43
CA ILE A 241 -16.56 0.46 -13.44
C ILE A 241 -15.87 1.30 -14.50
N ASP A 242 -16.24 1.11 -15.75
CA ASP A 242 -15.77 1.93 -16.88
C ASP A 242 -16.90 2.87 -17.32
N TRP A 243 -16.72 4.16 -17.06
CA TRP A 243 -17.62 5.23 -17.51
C TRP A 243 -17.03 6.00 -18.71
N SER A 244 -16.18 5.37 -19.51
CA SER A 244 -15.88 5.90 -20.84
C SER A 244 -17.16 6.00 -21.68
N LEU A 245 -17.43 7.18 -22.24
CA LEU A 245 -18.54 7.41 -23.17
C LEU A 245 -18.46 6.34 -24.27
N ARG A 246 -19.50 5.49 -24.35
CA ARG A 246 -19.71 4.56 -25.46
C ARG A 246 -20.60 5.19 -26.52
#